data_AF-A0A0F9RS30-F1
#
_entry.id   AF-A0A0F9RS30-F1
#
_cell.length_a   1.000
_cell.length_b   1.000
_cell.length_c   1.000
_cell.angle_alpha   90.00
_cell.angle_beta   90.00
_cell.angle_gamma   90.00
#
_symmetry.space_group_name_H-M   'P 1'
#
loop_
_entity.id
_entity.type
_entity.pdbx_description
1 polymer ?
#
loop_
_entity_poly.entity_id
_entity_poly.type
_entity_poly.pdbx_seq_one_letter_code
_entity_poly.pdbx_strand_id
1 'polypeptide(L)' 'MGNLFTTGQIADVLKEPPDRIIYIIRRDRIKPVDRIGIYRLFSAIQVTEIRKAMYNIRIHRPR' A
#
# COMPACT_ATOMS: atom_id res chain seq x y z
N MET A 1 7.02 -11.36 15.60
CA MET A 1 7.55 -11.23 14.22
C MET A 1 6.50 -10.53 13.40
N GLY A 2 6.75 -9.29 12.96
CA GLY A 2 5.80 -8.55 12.14
C GLY A 2 5.84 -9.07 10.71
N ASN A 3 4.71 -9.53 10.19
CA ASN A 3 4.63 -9.96 8.80
C ASN A 3 4.94 -8.77 7.88
N LEU A 4 5.91 -8.96 6.99
CA LEU A 4 6.24 -8.03 5.92
C LEU A 4 5.47 -8.43 4.66
N PHE A 5 4.93 -7.44 3.97
CA PHE A 5 4.10 -7.62 2.79
C PHE A 5 4.75 -6.96 1.59
N THR A 6 4.76 -7.68 0.47
CA THR A 6 5.05 -7.11 -0.84
C THR A 6 3.86 -6.30 -1.35
N THR A 7 4.08 -5.46 -2.35
CA THR A 7 2.99 -4.72 -3.02
C THR A 7 1.89 -5.64 -3.56
N GLY A 8 2.25 -6.82 -4.08
CA GLY A 8 1.26 -7.82 -4.55
C GLY A 8 0.42 -8.38 -3.40
N GLN A 9 1.06 -8.78 -2.29
CA GLN A 9 0.34 -9.25 -1.11
C GLN A 9 -0.56 -8.18 -0.49
N ILE A 10 -0.16 -6.91 -0.54
CA ILE A 10 -1.01 -5.79 -0.11
C ILE A 10 -2.26 -5.69 -0.99
N ALA A 11 -2.09 -5.82 -2.32
CA ALA A 11 -3.21 -5.82 -3.26
C ALA A 11 -4.19 -6.96 -2.98
N ASP A 12 -3.70 -8.16 -2.70
CA ASP A 12 -4.53 -9.30 -2.33
C ASP A 12 -5.29 -9.06 -1.01
N VAL A 13 -4.60 -8.57 0.02
CA VAL A 13 -5.18 -8.28 1.35
C VAL A 13 -6.24 -7.18 1.26
N LEU A 14 -5.97 -6.13 0.49
CA LEU A 14 -6.88 -4.99 0.34
C LEU A 14 -7.92 -5.19 -0.77
N LYS A 15 -7.85 -6.31 -1.51
CA LYS A 15 -8.70 -6.66 -2.66
C LYS A 15 -8.75 -5.55 -3.72
N GLU A 16 -7.58 -5.00 -4.04
CA GLU A 16 -7.45 -3.83 -4.90
C GLU A 16 -6.33 -4.02 -5.93
N PRO A 17 -6.41 -3.39 -7.11
CA PRO A 17 -5.39 -3.58 -8.15
C PRO A 17 -3.99 -3.15 -7.67
N PRO A 18 -2.92 -3.91 -8.01
CA PRO A 18 -1.54 -3.56 -7.64
C PRO A 18 -1.14 -2.14 -8.06
N ASP A 19 -1.58 -1.69 -9.24
CA ASP A 19 -1.31 -0.33 -9.73
C ASP A 19 -1.88 0.76 -8.82
N ARG A 20 -3.06 0.52 -8.24
CA ARG A 20 -3.69 1.44 -7.29
C ARG A 20 -2.90 1.51 -6.00
N ILE A 21 -2.39 0.38 -5.52
CA ILE A 21 -1.53 0.32 -4.34
C ILE A 21 -0.21 1.07 -4.62
N ILE A 22 0.42 0.84 -5.78
CA ILE A 22 1.64 1.54 -6.21
C ILE A 22 1.41 3.05 -6.26
N TYR A 23 0.29 3.48 -6.85
CA TYR A 23 -0.09 4.89 -6.90
C TYR A 23 -0.14 5.52 -5.51
N ILE A 24 -0.81 4.87 -4.56
CA ILE A 24 -0.94 5.36 -3.18
C ILE A 24 0.41 5.42 -2.48
N ILE A 25 1.21 4.35 -2.56
CA ILE A 25 2.55 4.31 -1.99
C ILE A 25 3.40 5.48 -2.51
N ARG A 26 3.30 5.80 -3.81
CA ARG A 26 4.04 6.92 -4.42
C ARG A 26 3.49 8.27 -4.00
N ARG A 27 2.16 8.45 -4.03
CA ARG A 27 1.48 9.70 -3.68
C ARG A 27 1.75 10.09 -2.23
N ASP A 28 1.59 9.13 -1.32
CA ASP A 28 1.70 9.34 0.12
C ASP A 28 3.14 9.10 0.63
N ARG A 29 4.07 8.87 -0.29
CA ARG A 29 5.52 8.72 -0.03
C ARG A 29 5.82 7.66 1.04
N ILE A 30 5.05 6.57 1.06
CA ILE A 30 5.19 5.48 2.03
C ILE A 30 6.48 4.73 1.72
N LYS A 31 7.47 4.86 2.62
CA LYS A 31 8.77 4.22 2.47
C LYS A 31 8.67 2.74 2.84
N PRO A 32 9.27 1.81 2.07
CA PRO A 32 9.32 0.42 2.50
C PRO A 32 10.15 0.28 3.78
N VAL A 33 9.77 -0.66 4.63
CA VAL A 33 10.56 -1.04 5.82
C VAL A 33 11.84 -1.75 5.39
N ASP A 34 11.74 -2.58 4.35
CA ASP A 34 12.86 -3.38 3.87
C ASP A 34 12.76 -3.65 2.37
N ARG A 35 13.83 -4.18 1.79
CA ARG A 35 13.90 -4.57 0.39
C ARG A 35 14.63 -5.89 0.23
N ILE A 36 14.05 -6.79 -0.57
CA ILE A 36 14.70 -8.02 -1.00
C ILE A 36 14.80 -7.96 -2.52
N GLY A 37 15.99 -7.65 -3.03
CA GLY A 37 16.21 -7.37 -4.45
C GLY A 37 15.34 -6.22 -4.94
N ILE A 38 14.45 -6.50 -5.90
CA ILE A 38 13.49 -5.52 -6.44
C ILE A 38 12.21 -5.39 -5.61
N TYR A 39 11.96 -6.34 -4.69
CA TYR A 39 10.73 -6.36 -3.91
C TYR A 39 10.82 -5.36 -2.74
N ARG A 40 9.83 -4.49 -2.67
CA ARG A 40 9.63 -3.56 -1.55
C ARG A 40 8.72 -4.21 -0.52
N LEU A 41 9.17 -4.20 0.74
CA LEU A 41 8.48 -4.81 1.86
C LEU A 41 7.89 -3.74 2.78
N PHE A 42 6.67 -4.00 3.23
CA PHE A 42 5.90 -3.08 4.06
C PHE A 42 5.37 -3.79 5.30
N SER A 43 5.34 -3.10 6.43
CA SER A 43 4.76 -3.66 7.66
C SER A 43 3.24 -3.59 7.67
N ALA A 44 2.60 -4.36 8.54
CA ALA A 44 1.15 -4.29 8.76
C ALA A 44 0.63 -2.87 9.09
N ILE A 45 1.45 -2.06 9.78
CA ILE A 45 1.12 -0.65 10.09
C ILE A 45 0.99 0.14 8.79
N GLN A 46 1.96 0.00 7.88
CA GLN A 46 1.94 0.68 6.58
C GLN A 46 0.81 0.17 5.69
N VAL A 47 0.47 -1.12 5.74
CA VAL A 47 -0.74 -1.65 5.05
C VAL A 47 -1.99 -0.92 5.54
N THR A 48 -2.09 -0.64 6.84
CA THR A 48 -3.21 0.11 7.42
C THR A 48 -3.23 1.56 6.95
N GLU A 49 -2.06 2.20 6.83
CA GLU A 49 -1.94 3.56 6.27
C GLU A 49 -2.38 3.61 4.80
N ILE A 50 -1.92 2.64 3.98
CA ILE A 50 -2.35 2.48 2.59
C ILE A 50 -3.88 2.36 2.53
N ARG A 51 -4.47 1.52 3.37
CA ARG A 51 -5.93 1.35 3.44
C ARG A 51 -6.64 2.67 3.77
N LYS A 52 -6.17 3.44 4.74
CA LYS A 52 -6.74 4.76 5.09
C LYS A 52 -6.65 5.74 3.92
N ALA A 53 -5.50 5.78 3.25
CA ALA A 53 -5.27 6.60 2.07
C ALA A 53 -6.24 6.30 0.92
N MET A 54 -6.67 5.04 0.77
CA MET A 54 -7.68 4.63 -0.21
C MET A 54 -9.04 5.27 0.03
N TYR A 55 -9.47 5.34 1.29
CA TYR A 55 -10.73 5.97 1.65
C TYR A 55 -10.70 7.48 1.38
N ASN A 56 -9.58 8.15 1.66
CA ASN A 56 -9.41 9.57 1.35
C ASN A 56 -9.49 9.86 -0.16
N ILE A 57 -9.03 8.94 -1.03
CA ILE A 57 -9.22 9.07 -2.49
C ILE A 57 -10.69 9.03 -2.87
N ARG A 58 -11.47 8.12 -2.27
CA ARG A 58 -12.90 7.95 -2.60
C ARG A 58 -13.73 9.16 -2.22
N ILE A 59 -13.38 9.85 -1.13
CA ILE A 59 -14.09 11.05 -0.67
C ILE A 59 -13.89 12.22 -1.65
N HIS A 60 -12.76 12.25 -2.36
CA HIS A 60 -12.40 13.32 -3.30
C HIS A 60 -12.75 12.99 -4.76
N ARG A 61 -13.72 12.11 -5.02
CA ARG A 61 -14.24 11.90 -6.38
C ARG A 61 -15.31 12.96 -6.65
N PRO A 62 -15.00 14.08 -7.34
CA PRO A 62 -16.05 14.95 -7.85
C PRO A 62 -16.95 14.11 -8.76
N ARG A 63 -18.26 14.15 -8.50
CA ARG A 63 -19.26 13.80 -9.50
C ARG A 63 -19.30 14.86 -10.58
#